data_AF-A0A6A3HAT6-F1
#
_entry.id   AF-A0A6A3HAT6-F1
#
_cell.length_a   1.000
_cell.length_b   1.000
_cell.length_c   1.000
_cell.angle_alpha   90.00
_cell.angle_beta   90.00
_cell.angle_gamma   90.00
#
_symmetry.space_group_name_H-M   'P 1'
#
loop_
_entity.id
_entity.type
_entity.pdbx_description
1 polymer ?
#
loop_
_entity_poly.entity_id
_entity_poly.type
_entity_poly.pdbx_seq_one_letter_code
_entity_poly.pdbx_strand_id
1 'polypeptide(L)'
;MKAFQACVRSDLEALKIGRLGDQVSLGAVGQILANRTLASYGFILAALRGSDICIEAAQRSDVIDELNARKERGAKPFVFFLDEFPRAGRTKTHLPDRDQRILENSLRTMRNVFRSFGLAVVVSSTNGTARNLLTTSDRSRDSGPCLWCVVCPSFPRVVLNGDSGIPPLLMEIIKHSRPLFAEIALKYVQDNPYSGSRDPNDSYNYLNVMAGALALQFSALKRRTDEFNTGQLCLLLCTSYRVQDDKVNTIDGHFARLLEQSAFALQIGTDGGLLEGNDPWTCRCVMPSPKEDILLHLTMTGGPFFRPFDQPLCRVLLTIQPSFHYDNTGQRSNDGMRLEALTAAAIVLASHAGGFGGVAFPTFLCELLFELGVCERGVMMERLLQDNSIARWATLVVPFLSPPNEKWPEWLNNCLTSLGNLLRTRNEDRIDFQTNLISGECKDYSNDLDIRVIKSILTRIPADSAIHLIVTNTLQNQYFTAEPWEAFAREQGLQNYSKQNGQHRQATQFNGAPLGIGGS
;
A
#
# COMPACT_ATOMS: atom_id res chain seq x y z
N MET A 1 8.50 -7.33 26.36
CA MET A 1 7.07 -6.97 26.14
C MET A 1 6.07 -7.86 26.91
N LYS A 2 6.09 -9.19 26.79
CA LYS A 2 5.09 -10.09 27.42
C LYS A 2 4.94 -9.94 28.94
N ALA A 3 6.04 -9.83 29.68
CA ALA A 3 6.02 -9.64 31.13
C ALA A 3 5.32 -8.32 31.52
N PHE A 4 5.65 -7.22 30.84
CA PHE A 4 5.02 -5.93 31.08
C PHE A 4 3.51 -5.93 30.78
N GLN A 5 3.08 -6.60 29.71
CA GLN A 5 1.66 -6.77 29.41
C GLN A 5 0.90 -7.57 30.49
N ALA A 6 1.58 -8.48 31.20
CA ALA A 6 0.98 -9.20 32.33
C ALA A 6 0.80 -8.27 33.54
N CYS A 7 1.82 -7.45 33.86
CA CYS A 7 1.72 -6.42 34.89
C CYS A 7 0.55 -5.47 34.63
N VAL A 8 0.44 -4.96 33.40
CA VAL A 8 -0.65 -4.04 33.03
C VAL A 8 -2.03 -4.69 33.15
N ARG A 9 -2.16 -5.98 32.79
CA ARG A 9 -3.42 -6.70 32.97
C ARG A 9 -3.81 -6.81 34.45
N SER A 10 -2.85 -7.11 35.33
CA SER A 10 -3.07 -7.12 36.78
C SER A 10 -3.48 -5.74 37.30
N ASP A 11 -2.79 -4.69 36.86
CA ASP A 11 -3.08 -3.30 37.24
C ASP A 11 -4.47 -2.86 36.82
N LEU A 12 -4.94 -3.26 35.62
CA LEU A 12 -6.29 -2.92 35.17
C LEU A 12 -7.37 -3.49 36.09
N GLU A 13 -7.18 -4.70 36.64
CA GLU A 13 -8.11 -5.23 37.64
C GLU A 13 -8.07 -4.43 38.94
N ALA A 14 -6.89 -4.05 39.42
CA ALA A 14 -6.75 -3.19 40.60
C ALA A 14 -7.40 -1.80 40.39
N LEU A 15 -7.23 -1.21 39.21
CA LEU A 15 -7.78 0.10 38.85
C LEU A 15 -9.31 0.08 38.67
N LYS A 16 -9.93 -1.07 38.36
CA LYS A 16 -11.39 -1.23 38.30
C LYS A 16 -12.03 -1.15 39.69
N ILE A 17 -11.36 -1.69 40.71
CA ILE A 17 -11.89 -1.80 42.08
C ILE A 17 -12.03 -0.42 42.75
N GLY A 18 -11.26 0.58 42.32
CA GLY A 18 -11.27 1.95 42.88
C GLY A 18 -12.27 2.94 42.27
N ARG A 19 -13.28 2.52 41.49
CA ARG A 19 -14.18 3.43 40.76
C ARG A 19 -15.18 4.19 41.65
N LEU A 20 -15.21 5.52 41.50
CA LEU A 20 -16.44 6.33 41.58
C LEU A 20 -17.02 6.50 40.16
N GLY A 21 -17.98 5.66 39.77
CA GLY A 21 -18.80 5.85 38.56
C GLY A 21 -18.23 5.33 37.22
N ASP A 22 -19.15 5.09 36.27
CA ASP A 22 -18.90 4.36 35.01
C ASP A 22 -18.30 5.18 33.86
N GLN A 23 -18.05 6.48 34.03
CA GLN A 23 -17.69 7.38 32.93
C GLN A 23 -16.18 7.61 32.73
N VAL A 24 -15.28 7.19 33.64
CA VAL A 24 -13.83 7.46 33.49
C VAL A 24 -13.10 6.28 32.84
N SER A 25 -12.36 6.58 31.77
CA SER A 25 -11.52 5.60 31.05
C SER A 25 -10.31 5.18 31.91
N LEU A 26 -10.07 3.86 32.05
CA LEU A 26 -9.03 3.32 32.95
C LEU A 26 -7.60 3.61 32.45
N GLY A 27 -6.64 3.75 33.36
CA GLY A 27 -5.24 3.98 32.98
C GLY A 27 -4.90 5.44 32.68
N ALA A 28 -5.76 6.38 33.08
CA ALA A 28 -5.43 7.80 33.09
C ALA A 28 -4.29 8.08 34.08
N VAL A 29 -3.44 9.09 33.80
CA VAL A 29 -2.30 9.43 34.67
C VAL A 29 -2.76 9.72 36.10
N GLY A 30 -3.85 10.48 36.28
CA GLY A 30 -4.40 10.77 37.61
C GLY A 30 -4.79 9.53 38.41
N GLN A 31 -5.39 8.52 37.75
CA GLN A 31 -5.74 7.25 38.41
C GLN A 31 -4.49 6.46 38.80
N ILE A 32 -3.48 6.43 37.94
CA ILE A 32 -2.21 5.75 38.24
C ILE A 32 -1.53 6.45 39.43
N LEU A 33 -1.44 7.79 39.42
CA LEU A 33 -0.87 8.59 40.51
C LEU A 33 -1.55 8.33 41.86
N ALA A 34 -2.88 8.16 41.87
CA ALA A 34 -3.64 7.91 43.09
C ALA A 34 -3.40 6.52 43.71
N ASN A 35 -2.88 5.57 42.93
CA ASN A 35 -2.61 4.21 43.42
C ASN A 35 -1.24 4.11 44.08
N ARG A 36 -1.22 3.54 45.29
CA ARG A 36 0.01 3.34 46.07
C ARG A 36 0.85 2.18 45.56
N THR A 37 0.20 1.13 45.03
CA THR A 37 0.85 -0.13 44.67
C THR A 37 0.32 -0.62 43.34
N LEU A 38 1.22 -0.98 42.42
CA LEU A 38 0.89 -1.57 41.11
C LEU A 38 1.97 -2.58 40.70
N ALA A 39 1.59 -3.57 39.90
CA ALA A 39 2.50 -4.53 39.28
C ALA A 39 3.45 -3.84 38.28
N SER A 40 2.96 -2.85 37.54
CA SER A 40 3.83 -2.05 36.66
C SER A 40 4.88 -1.22 37.41
N TYR A 41 4.65 -0.86 38.68
CA TYR A 41 5.68 -0.24 39.52
C TYR A 41 6.79 -1.23 39.83
N GLY A 42 6.44 -2.49 40.12
CA GLY A 42 7.41 -3.57 40.32
C GLY A 42 8.26 -3.82 39.08
N PHE A 43 7.63 -3.80 37.89
CA PHE A 43 8.34 -3.87 36.62
C PHE A 43 9.33 -2.72 36.42
N ILE A 44 8.91 -1.48 36.68
CA ILE A 44 9.78 -0.30 36.56
C ILE A 44 10.94 -0.39 37.55
N LEU A 45 10.66 -0.74 38.81
CA LEU A 45 11.66 -0.85 39.86
C LEU A 45 12.71 -1.92 39.55
N ALA A 46 12.28 -3.09 39.06
CA ALA A 46 13.18 -4.15 38.61
C ALA A 46 14.10 -3.65 37.49
N ALA A 47 13.55 -2.96 36.48
CA ALA A 47 14.33 -2.39 35.38
C ALA A 47 15.32 -1.32 35.84
N LEU A 48 14.91 -0.42 36.76
CA LEU A 48 15.79 0.61 37.32
C LEU A 48 16.98 0.03 38.10
N ARG A 49 16.80 -1.14 38.70
CA ARG A 49 17.82 -1.90 39.44
C ARG A 49 18.63 -2.86 38.57
N GLY A 50 18.26 -3.03 37.29
CA GLY A 50 18.89 -4.00 36.39
C GLY A 50 18.59 -5.46 36.76
N SER A 51 17.42 -5.73 37.34
CA SER A 51 16.97 -7.08 37.68
C SER A 51 16.15 -7.69 36.55
N ASP A 52 16.43 -8.95 36.23
CA ASP A 52 15.66 -9.74 35.26
C ASP A 52 14.39 -10.35 35.85
N ILE A 53 14.19 -10.22 37.18
CA ILE A 53 13.04 -10.75 37.89
C ILE A 53 12.01 -9.63 38.07
N CYS A 54 10.84 -9.82 37.48
CA CYS A 54 9.73 -8.90 37.67
C CYS A 54 9.19 -9.00 39.11
N ILE A 55 9.19 -7.89 39.84
CA ILE A 55 8.59 -7.80 41.17
C ILE A 55 7.07 -7.79 40.99
N GLU A 56 6.34 -8.67 41.69
CA GLU A 56 4.88 -8.86 41.51
C GLU A 56 4.09 -7.55 41.66
N ALA A 57 4.36 -6.78 42.71
CA ALA A 57 3.89 -5.41 42.88
C ALA A 57 4.85 -4.61 43.77
N ALA A 58 5.00 -3.31 43.50
CA ALA A 58 5.85 -2.43 44.31
C ALA A 58 5.10 -1.14 44.67
N GLN A 59 5.57 -0.44 45.71
CA GLN A 59 5.01 0.84 46.06
C GLN A 59 5.52 1.94 45.12
N ARG A 60 4.69 2.97 44.93
CA ARG A 60 5.06 4.15 44.16
C ARG A 60 6.28 4.85 44.76
N SER A 61 6.39 4.90 46.09
CA SER A 61 7.54 5.46 46.81
C SER A 61 8.83 4.76 46.46
N ASP A 62 8.83 3.42 46.39
CA ASP A 62 10.03 2.64 46.07
C ASP A 62 10.63 3.01 44.70
N VAL A 63 9.76 3.27 43.71
CA VAL A 63 10.18 3.72 42.37
C VAL A 63 10.77 5.13 42.44
N ILE A 64 10.13 6.04 43.19
CA ILE A 64 10.60 7.43 43.35
C ILE A 64 11.96 7.45 44.05
N ASP A 65 12.12 6.67 45.12
CA ASP A 65 13.35 6.57 45.88
C ASP A 65 14.48 6.02 45.02
N GLU A 66 14.22 4.99 44.21
CA GLU A 66 15.22 4.47 43.28
C GLU A 66 15.59 5.49 42.19
N LEU A 67 14.63 6.25 41.65
CA LEU A 67 14.90 7.31 40.69
C LEU A 67 15.77 8.42 41.29
N ASN A 68 15.49 8.84 42.53
CA ASN A 68 16.29 9.82 43.25
C ASN A 68 17.70 9.28 43.52
N ALA A 69 17.80 8.04 44.03
CA ALA A 69 19.09 7.42 44.31
C ALA A 69 19.94 7.25 43.03
N ARG A 70 19.33 6.93 41.89
CA ARG A 70 20.03 6.91 40.59
C ARG A 70 20.56 8.29 40.21
N LYS A 71 19.77 9.35 40.41
CA LYS A 71 20.17 10.72 40.14
C LYS A 71 21.33 11.16 41.05
N GLU A 72 21.27 10.83 42.34
CA GLU A 72 22.34 11.10 43.31
C GLU A 72 23.64 10.36 42.95
N ARG A 73 23.54 9.15 42.39
CA ARG A 73 24.68 8.40 41.84
C ARG A 73 25.22 8.96 40.50
N GLY A 74 24.65 10.05 39.99
CA GLY A 74 25.04 10.63 38.70
C GLY A 74 24.69 9.76 37.49
N ALA A 75 23.74 8.82 37.64
CA ALA A 75 23.34 7.96 36.53
C ALA A 75 22.61 8.77 35.44
N LYS A 76 22.80 8.35 34.18
CA LYS A 76 22.06 8.93 33.05
C LYS A 76 20.55 8.69 33.19
N PRO A 77 19.71 9.57 32.62
CA PRO A 77 18.26 9.36 32.55
C PRO A 77 17.92 7.97 32.00
N PHE A 78 16.98 7.29 32.65
CA PHE A 78 16.52 5.98 32.22
C PHE A 78 15.43 6.15 31.15
N VAL A 79 15.59 5.47 30.02
CA VAL A 79 14.64 5.52 28.89
C VAL A 79 14.10 4.12 28.66
N PHE A 80 12.78 3.98 28.59
CA PHE A 80 12.13 2.73 28.25
C PHE A 80 11.86 2.66 26.75
N PHE A 81 12.26 1.55 26.12
CA PHE A 81 11.91 1.25 24.74
C PHE A 81 10.81 0.19 24.73
N LEU A 82 9.61 0.58 24.30
CA LEU A 82 8.49 -0.31 24.09
C LEU A 82 8.46 -0.71 22.62
N ASP A 83 9.19 -1.77 22.30
CA ASP A 83 9.30 -2.29 20.95
C ASP A 83 8.09 -3.15 20.56
N GLU A 84 7.61 -3.03 19.31
CA GLU A 84 6.40 -3.67 18.79
C GLU A 84 5.15 -3.39 19.67
N PHE A 85 4.87 -2.11 19.88
CA PHE A 85 3.75 -1.68 20.70
C PHE A 85 2.42 -2.19 20.13
N PRO A 86 1.52 -2.75 20.97
CA PRO A 86 0.40 -3.53 20.46
C PRO A 86 -0.66 -2.66 19.79
N ARG A 87 -1.37 -3.25 18.84
CA ARG A 87 -2.42 -2.58 18.05
C ARG A 87 -3.61 -2.16 18.94
N ALA A 88 -4.06 -0.91 18.84
CA ALA A 88 -5.42 -0.52 19.18
C ALA A 88 -6.37 -1.13 18.14
N GLY A 89 -7.36 -1.90 18.55
CA GLY A 89 -8.07 -2.92 17.73
C GLY A 89 -8.50 -2.52 16.31
N ARG A 90 -8.82 -3.53 15.49
CA ARG A 90 -9.26 -3.33 14.10
C ARG A 90 -10.59 -2.56 14.08
N THR A 91 -10.63 -1.46 13.34
CA THR A 91 -11.85 -0.65 13.10
C THR A 91 -12.98 -1.43 12.41
N LYS A 92 -12.72 -2.67 11.92
CA LYS A 92 -13.69 -3.50 11.21
C LYS A 92 -13.88 -4.94 11.71
N THR A 93 -13.07 -5.46 12.64
CA THR A 93 -13.44 -6.76 13.23
C THR A 93 -14.32 -6.52 14.44
N HIS A 94 -15.46 -7.20 14.45
CA HIS A 94 -16.42 -7.39 15.53
C HIS A 94 -15.78 -7.79 16.88
N LEU A 95 -14.92 -6.95 17.46
CA LEU A 95 -14.69 -6.99 18.89
C LEU A 95 -15.94 -6.36 19.52
N PRO A 96 -16.61 -7.05 20.46
CA PRO A 96 -17.60 -6.39 21.30
C PRO A 96 -17.03 -5.09 21.86
N ASP A 97 -17.85 -4.02 21.95
CA ASP A 97 -17.42 -2.71 22.44
C ASP A 97 -16.65 -2.77 23.76
N ARG A 98 -16.96 -3.78 24.60
CA ARG A 98 -16.27 -4.06 25.86
C ARG A 98 -14.81 -4.47 25.66
N ASP A 99 -14.51 -5.36 24.72
CA ASP A 99 -13.16 -5.89 24.49
C ASP A 99 -12.26 -4.81 23.89
N GLN A 100 -12.82 -4.00 22.98
CA GLN A 100 -12.13 -2.82 22.45
C GLN A 100 -11.76 -1.84 23.57
N ARG A 101 -12.71 -1.53 24.48
CA ARG A 101 -12.44 -0.66 25.64
C ARG A 101 -11.36 -1.23 26.57
N ILE A 102 -11.37 -2.54 26.83
CA ILE A 102 -10.34 -3.20 27.66
C ILE A 102 -8.96 -3.05 27.01
N LEU A 103 -8.86 -3.28 25.70
CA LEU A 103 -7.62 -3.12 24.94
C LEU A 103 -7.12 -1.68 24.99
N GLU A 104 -7.99 -0.70 24.74
CA GLU A 104 -7.64 0.72 24.81
C GLU A 104 -7.16 1.14 26.21
N ASN A 105 -7.82 0.65 27.25
CA ASN A 105 -7.40 0.87 28.64
C ASN A 105 -5.99 0.27 28.90
N SER A 106 -5.72 -0.93 28.38
CA SER A 106 -4.41 -1.58 28.51
C SER A 106 -3.31 -0.76 27.84
N LEU A 107 -3.51 -0.37 26.59
CA LEU A 107 -2.53 0.44 25.84
C LEU A 107 -2.31 1.80 26.52
N ARG A 108 -3.37 2.40 27.05
CA ARG A 108 -3.29 3.65 27.81
C ARG A 108 -2.44 3.48 29.07
N THR A 109 -2.67 2.43 29.86
CA THR A 109 -1.89 2.12 31.07
C THR A 109 -0.42 1.83 30.74
N MET A 110 -0.14 1.04 29.70
CA MET A 110 1.23 0.73 29.25
C MET A 110 2.07 1.99 29.02
N ARG A 111 1.47 3.04 28.44
CA ARG A 111 2.16 4.32 28.23
C ARG A 111 2.17 5.19 29.50
N ASN A 112 1.01 5.35 30.12
CA ASN A 112 0.82 6.38 31.14
C ASN A 112 1.51 6.04 32.47
N VAL A 113 1.83 4.78 32.74
CA VAL A 113 2.58 4.41 33.95
C VAL A 113 3.94 5.10 34.00
N PHE A 114 4.70 5.09 32.91
CA PHE A 114 6.00 5.76 32.84
C PHE A 114 5.87 7.28 32.91
N ARG A 115 4.87 7.84 32.21
CA ARG A 115 4.56 9.28 32.26
C ARG A 115 4.25 9.75 33.68
N SER A 116 3.63 8.90 34.50
CA SER A 116 3.34 9.22 35.90
C SER A 116 4.59 9.44 36.76
N PHE A 117 5.77 8.97 36.31
CA PHE A 117 7.07 9.16 36.96
C PHE A 117 7.99 10.14 36.23
N GLY A 118 7.50 10.79 35.16
CA GLY A 118 8.36 11.65 34.32
C GLY A 118 9.42 10.89 33.52
N LEU A 119 9.23 9.58 33.31
CA LEU A 119 10.15 8.75 32.54
C LEU A 119 9.92 8.92 31.03
N ALA A 120 11.03 9.02 30.28
CA ALA A 120 10.99 9.02 28.84
C ALA A 120 10.69 7.60 28.32
N VAL A 121 9.77 7.52 27.35
CA VAL A 121 9.40 6.27 26.69
C VAL A 121 9.48 6.46 25.19
N VAL A 122 10.24 5.60 24.52
CA VAL A 122 10.23 5.45 23.07
C VAL A 122 9.31 4.29 22.76
N VAL A 123 8.30 4.55 21.94
CA VAL A 123 7.33 3.55 21.50
C VAL A 123 7.58 3.30 20.03
N SER A 124 8.00 2.08 19.67
CA SER A 124 8.01 1.66 18.27
C SER A 124 6.69 0.93 18.00
N SER A 125 6.13 1.11 16.81
CA SER A 125 4.98 0.33 16.39
C SER A 125 4.98 0.20 14.88
N THR A 126 4.72 -1.01 14.41
CA THR A 126 4.53 -1.33 12.99
C THR A 126 3.09 -1.09 12.53
N ASN A 127 2.26 -0.50 13.40
CA ASN A 127 0.84 -0.30 13.18
C ASN A 127 0.41 1.13 13.56
N GLY A 128 -0.72 1.59 13.03
CA GLY A 128 -1.25 2.94 13.26
C GLY A 128 -1.67 3.25 14.70
N THR A 129 -1.25 2.50 15.74
CA THR A 129 -1.71 2.72 17.13
C THR A 129 -1.39 4.11 17.65
N ALA A 130 -0.33 4.76 17.19
CA ALA A 130 -0.07 6.17 17.49
C ALA A 130 -1.30 7.06 17.25
N ARG A 131 -2.14 6.71 16.26
CA ARG A 131 -3.40 7.38 15.91
C ARG A 131 -4.50 7.29 16.97
N ASN A 132 -4.59 6.17 17.68
CA ASN A 132 -5.72 5.86 18.57
C ASN A 132 -5.43 6.13 20.06
N LEU A 133 -4.22 6.57 20.41
CA LEU A 133 -3.80 6.75 21.81
C LEU A 133 -4.21 8.11 22.41
N LEU A 134 -5.18 8.79 21.80
CA LEU A 134 -5.50 10.20 22.06
C LEU A 134 -6.26 10.51 23.34
N THR A 135 -6.75 9.51 24.06
CA THR A 135 -7.41 9.78 25.34
C THR A 135 -6.37 9.97 26.44
N THR A 136 -5.78 11.16 26.47
CA THR A 136 -5.08 11.70 27.65
C THR A 136 -6.10 12.44 28.50
N SER A 137 -6.34 11.90 29.71
CA SER A 137 -6.89 12.55 30.91
C SER A 137 -7.63 13.87 30.74
N ASP A 138 -8.86 13.97 31.26
CA ASP A 138 -9.51 15.25 31.58
C ASP A 138 -8.51 16.17 32.29
N ARG A 139 -8.00 17.19 31.58
CA ARG A 139 -7.19 18.25 32.16
C ARG A 139 -8.08 19.47 32.37
N SER A 140 -7.79 20.24 33.41
CA SER A 140 -8.41 21.54 33.60
C SER A 140 -8.16 22.41 32.37
N ARG A 141 -9.18 23.16 31.95
CA ARG A 141 -9.21 24.02 30.76
C ARG A 141 -8.11 25.10 30.68
N ASP A 142 -7.30 25.25 31.73
CA ASP A 142 -6.34 26.35 31.90
C ASP A 142 -4.86 26.00 31.61
N SER A 143 -4.51 24.75 31.31
CA SER A 143 -3.15 24.44 30.86
C SER A 143 -3.12 24.53 29.33
N GLY A 144 -2.44 25.53 28.78
CA GLY A 144 -2.26 25.69 27.33
C GLY A 144 -1.63 24.47 26.63
N PRO A 145 -1.39 24.56 25.31
CA PRO A 145 -0.88 23.45 24.51
C PRO A 145 0.38 22.83 25.14
N CYS A 146 0.39 21.52 25.31
CA CYS A 146 1.54 20.81 25.88
C CYS A 146 2.06 19.78 24.89
N LEU A 147 3.40 19.68 24.78
CA LEU A 147 4.05 18.64 23.99
C LEU A 147 3.56 17.26 24.42
N TRP A 148 3.01 16.52 23.47
CA TRP A 148 2.51 15.17 23.67
C TRP A 148 3.56 14.12 23.31
N CYS A 149 4.08 14.20 22.08
CA CYS A 149 5.16 13.34 21.60
C CYS A 149 5.89 13.99 20.42
N VAL A 150 7.04 13.41 20.08
CA VAL A 150 7.72 13.65 18.80
C VAL A 150 7.50 12.42 17.94
N VAL A 151 6.97 12.61 16.74
CA VAL A 151 6.75 11.54 15.76
C VAL A 151 7.94 11.51 14.82
N CYS A 152 8.55 10.33 14.68
CA CYS A 152 9.58 10.06 13.68
C CYS A 152 8.97 9.17 12.59
N PRO A 153 8.59 9.71 11.43
CA PRO A 153 7.78 9.00 10.44
C PRO A 153 8.56 7.95 9.64
N SER A 154 9.89 7.94 9.73
CA SER A 154 10.75 7.04 8.98
C SER A 154 11.98 6.67 9.79
N PHE A 155 12.42 5.42 9.65
CA PHE A 155 13.72 4.99 10.13
C PHE A 155 14.84 5.55 9.24
N PRO A 156 16.06 5.73 9.79
CA PRO A 156 17.23 6.03 8.98
C PRO A 156 17.42 4.99 7.87
N ARG A 157 17.94 5.42 6.71
CA ARG A 157 18.27 4.49 5.62
C ARG A 157 19.33 3.49 6.06
N VAL A 158 19.29 2.30 5.47
CA VAL A 158 20.32 1.27 5.67
C VAL A 158 21.64 1.79 5.14
N VAL A 159 22.67 1.73 6.00
CA VAL A 159 24.04 2.07 5.61
C VAL A 159 24.66 0.84 4.98
N LEU A 160 24.85 0.88 3.66
CA LEU A 160 25.51 -0.19 2.91
C LEU A 160 27.01 0.13 2.84
N ASN A 161 27.80 -0.60 3.62
CA ASN A 161 29.26 -0.45 3.65
C ASN A 161 29.89 -1.19 2.46
N GLY A 162 29.78 -0.65 1.24
CA GLY A 162 30.60 -1.03 0.09
C GLY A 162 30.88 -2.53 -0.09
N ASP A 163 29.90 -3.41 0.15
CA ASP A 163 30.08 -4.86 0.12
C ASP A 163 30.55 -5.28 -1.27
N SER A 164 31.77 -5.83 -1.35
CA SER A 164 32.52 -6.05 -2.59
C SER A 164 31.97 -7.15 -3.52
N GLY A 165 30.79 -7.71 -3.22
CA GLY A 165 30.19 -8.81 -3.96
C GLY A 165 28.80 -8.52 -4.57
N ILE A 166 28.22 -7.35 -4.31
CA ILE A 166 26.86 -7.02 -4.78
C ILE A 166 26.94 -6.22 -6.09
N PRO A 167 26.26 -6.66 -7.17
CA PRO A 167 26.18 -5.92 -8.42
C PRO A 167 25.75 -4.44 -8.23
N PRO A 168 26.35 -3.48 -8.97
CA PRO A 168 26.06 -2.05 -8.80
C PRO A 168 24.59 -1.68 -8.91
N LEU A 169 23.86 -2.29 -9.86
CA LEU A 169 22.42 -2.07 -10.03
C LEU A 169 21.63 -2.50 -8.79
N LEU A 170 21.92 -3.69 -8.24
CA LEU A 170 21.25 -4.20 -7.04
C LEU A 170 21.56 -3.31 -5.83
N MET A 171 22.81 -2.90 -5.68
CA MET A 171 23.23 -1.98 -4.64
C MET A 171 22.44 -0.66 -4.73
N GLU A 172 22.27 -0.11 -5.93
CA GLU A 172 21.52 1.14 -6.13
C GLU A 172 20.02 0.97 -5.84
N ILE A 173 19.42 -0.15 -6.25
CA ILE A 173 18.03 -0.52 -5.90
C ILE A 173 17.84 -0.58 -4.38
N ILE A 174 18.77 -1.24 -3.66
CA ILE A 174 18.71 -1.40 -2.20
C ILE A 174 18.85 -0.03 -1.49
N LYS A 175 19.77 0.84 -1.92
CA LYS A 175 19.95 2.20 -1.36
C LYS A 175 18.71 3.10 -1.49
N HIS A 176 17.94 2.86 -2.54
CA HIS A 176 16.71 3.61 -2.86
C HIS A 176 15.44 2.91 -2.37
N SER A 177 15.58 2.00 -1.40
CA SER A 177 14.47 1.29 -0.77
C SER A 177 14.44 1.53 0.73
N ARG A 178 13.27 1.41 1.36
CA ARG A 178 13.15 1.61 2.81
C ARG A 178 13.84 0.47 3.58
N PRO A 179 14.22 0.69 4.86
CA PRO A 179 15.07 -0.25 5.60
C PRO A 179 14.58 -1.70 5.62
N LEU A 180 13.30 -1.93 5.90
CA LEU A 180 12.71 -3.27 5.89
C LEU A 180 12.95 -4.02 4.56
N PHE A 181 12.75 -3.34 3.43
CA PHE A 181 12.90 -3.94 2.11
C PHE A 181 14.38 -4.12 1.78
N ALA A 182 15.20 -3.12 2.10
CA ALA A 182 16.64 -3.14 1.88
C ALA A 182 17.34 -4.27 2.66
N GLU A 183 17.02 -4.47 3.93
CA GLU A 183 17.64 -5.52 4.77
C GLU A 183 17.28 -6.93 4.28
N ILE A 184 16.00 -7.17 3.95
CA ILE A 184 15.55 -8.47 3.47
C ILE A 184 16.14 -8.77 2.09
N ALA A 185 16.20 -7.77 1.20
CA ALA A 185 16.87 -7.91 -0.10
C ALA A 185 18.37 -8.15 0.04
N LEU A 186 19.05 -7.42 0.93
CA LEU A 186 20.48 -7.60 1.20
C LEU A 186 20.77 -9.03 1.65
N LYS A 187 19.98 -9.54 2.60
CA LYS A 187 20.10 -10.93 3.06
C LYS A 187 19.87 -11.92 1.92
N TYR A 188 18.84 -11.71 1.09
CA TYR A 188 18.60 -12.58 -0.06
C TYR A 188 19.80 -12.62 -1.00
N VAL A 189 20.39 -11.47 -1.32
CA VAL A 189 21.56 -11.37 -2.21
C VAL A 189 22.80 -12.05 -1.60
N GLN A 190 22.99 -11.94 -0.29
CA GLN A 190 24.07 -12.65 0.41
C GLN A 190 23.89 -14.17 0.39
N ASP A 191 22.66 -14.64 0.61
CA ASP A 191 22.31 -16.06 0.61
C ASP A 191 22.27 -16.65 -0.81
N ASN A 192 22.01 -15.81 -1.82
CA ASN A 192 21.90 -16.19 -3.24
C ASN A 192 22.73 -15.23 -4.11
N PRO A 193 24.08 -15.28 -4.06
CA PRO A 193 24.92 -14.35 -4.79
C PRO A 193 24.66 -14.38 -6.29
N TYR A 194 24.63 -13.22 -6.92
CA TYR A 194 24.53 -13.12 -8.38
C TYR A 194 25.79 -13.69 -9.03
N SER A 195 25.65 -14.80 -9.74
CA SER A 195 26.73 -15.48 -10.47
C SER A 195 26.72 -15.22 -11.98
N GLY A 196 25.89 -14.26 -12.43
CA GLY A 196 25.51 -14.14 -13.83
C GLY A 196 26.64 -13.83 -14.81
N SER A 197 26.39 -14.20 -16.08
CA SER A 197 27.30 -13.98 -17.19
C SER A 197 27.22 -12.53 -17.73
N ARG A 198 27.89 -12.24 -18.86
CA ARG A 198 27.74 -10.95 -19.56
C ARG A 198 26.38 -10.80 -20.28
N ASP A 199 25.49 -11.80 -20.25
CA ASP A 199 24.16 -11.72 -20.85
C ASP A 199 23.21 -10.81 -20.03
N PRO A 200 22.67 -9.73 -20.61
CA PRO A 200 21.67 -8.89 -19.95
C PRO A 200 20.43 -9.66 -19.45
N ASN A 201 20.05 -10.78 -20.08
CA ASN A 201 18.92 -11.60 -19.65
C ASN A 201 19.15 -12.28 -18.30
N ASP A 202 20.39 -12.58 -17.93
CA ASP A 202 20.72 -13.16 -16.63
C ASP A 202 20.37 -12.19 -15.49
N SER A 203 20.57 -10.88 -15.73
CA SER A 203 20.22 -9.83 -14.78
C SER A 203 18.70 -9.74 -14.57
N TYR A 204 17.91 -9.78 -15.65
CA TYR A 204 16.45 -9.81 -15.55
C TYR A 204 15.94 -11.05 -14.84
N ASN A 205 16.49 -12.23 -15.16
CA ASN A 205 16.12 -13.49 -14.53
C ASN A 205 16.39 -13.46 -13.03
N TYR A 206 17.59 -13.02 -12.62
CA TYR A 206 17.93 -12.90 -11.21
C TYR A 206 17.00 -11.93 -10.48
N LEU A 207 16.77 -10.73 -11.04
CA LEU A 207 15.88 -9.74 -10.46
C LEU A 207 14.46 -10.28 -10.31
N ASN A 208 13.92 -10.96 -11.32
CA ASN A 208 12.58 -11.55 -11.26
C ASN A 208 12.48 -12.59 -10.14
N VAL A 209 13.46 -13.50 -10.02
CA VAL A 209 13.48 -14.54 -8.98
C VAL A 209 13.61 -13.91 -7.59
N MET A 210 14.50 -12.93 -7.43
CA MET A 210 14.63 -12.16 -6.19
C MET A 210 13.31 -11.48 -5.84
N ALA A 211 12.71 -10.75 -6.78
CA ALA A 211 11.46 -10.04 -6.54
C ALA A 211 10.32 -10.99 -6.14
N GLY A 212 10.22 -12.16 -6.77
CA GLY A 212 9.28 -13.20 -6.38
C GLY A 212 9.49 -13.72 -4.95
N ALA A 213 10.74 -14.06 -4.60
CA ALA A 213 11.08 -14.54 -3.27
C ALA A 213 10.80 -13.48 -2.18
N LEU A 214 11.16 -12.23 -2.45
CA LEU A 214 10.91 -11.10 -1.56
C LEU A 214 9.41 -10.81 -1.42
N ALA A 215 8.64 -10.82 -2.51
CA ALA A 215 7.20 -10.58 -2.50
C ALA A 215 6.44 -11.58 -1.63
N LEU A 216 6.84 -12.86 -1.65
CA LEU A 216 6.28 -13.89 -0.77
C LEU A 216 6.56 -13.58 0.72
N GLN A 217 7.79 -13.18 1.04
CA GLN A 217 8.16 -12.80 2.41
C GLN A 217 7.39 -11.56 2.88
N PHE A 218 7.37 -10.48 2.08
CA PHE A 218 6.66 -9.25 2.42
C PHE A 218 5.16 -9.48 2.54
N SER A 219 4.56 -10.26 1.64
CA SER A 219 3.17 -10.65 1.76
C SER A 219 2.91 -11.35 3.08
N ALA A 220 3.74 -12.31 3.48
CA ALA A 220 3.58 -13.03 4.74
C ALA A 220 3.63 -12.11 5.99
N LEU A 221 4.40 -11.01 5.95
CA LEU A 221 4.45 -10.03 7.05
C LEU A 221 3.12 -9.27 7.25
N LYS A 222 2.35 -9.08 6.18
CA LYS A 222 1.20 -8.16 6.16
C LYS A 222 -0.12 -8.81 5.71
N ARG A 223 -0.15 -10.10 5.31
CA ARG A 223 -1.30 -10.80 4.69
C ARG A 223 -2.54 -10.82 5.61
N ARG A 224 -3.29 -9.73 5.58
CA ARG A 224 -4.61 -9.52 6.19
C ARG A 224 -5.53 -9.09 5.07
N THR A 225 -6.45 -9.96 4.65
CA THR A 225 -7.06 -9.92 3.31
C THR A 225 -7.58 -8.54 2.91
N ASP A 226 -8.36 -7.87 3.75
CA ASP A 226 -9.07 -6.67 3.31
C ASP A 226 -8.18 -5.41 3.31
N GLU A 227 -7.41 -5.21 4.39
CA GLU A 227 -6.47 -4.08 4.48
C GLU A 227 -5.30 -4.26 3.50
N PHE A 228 -4.86 -5.51 3.29
CA PHE A 228 -3.84 -5.84 2.32
C PHE A 228 -4.34 -5.61 0.89
N ASN A 229 -5.54 -6.10 0.53
CA ASN A 229 -6.11 -5.89 -0.80
C ASN A 229 -6.32 -4.40 -1.09
N THR A 230 -6.81 -3.64 -0.11
CA THR A 230 -6.95 -2.18 -0.25
C THR A 230 -5.58 -1.51 -0.43
N GLY A 231 -4.58 -1.91 0.36
CA GLY A 231 -3.21 -1.44 0.23
C GLY A 231 -2.58 -1.77 -1.12
N GLN A 232 -2.76 -2.98 -1.63
CA GLN A 232 -2.28 -3.41 -2.95
C GLN A 232 -2.92 -2.58 -4.08
N LEU A 233 -4.23 -2.34 -4.01
CA LEU A 233 -4.90 -1.48 -4.99
C LEU A 233 -4.35 -0.06 -4.97
N CYS A 234 -4.12 0.50 -3.78
CA CYS A 234 -3.52 1.83 -3.65
C CYS A 234 -2.08 1.89 -4.17
N LEU A 235 -1.31 0.83 -3.94
CA LEU A 235 0.06 0.72 -4.45
C LEU A 235 0.06 0.71 -5.98
N LEU A 236 -0.80 -0.11 -6.60
CA LEU A 236 -0.94 -0.21 -8.05
C LEU A 236 -1.39 1.09 -8.71
N LEU A 237 -2.22 1.88 -8.01
CA LEU A 237 -2.72 3.16 -8.51
C LEU A 237 -1.90 4.37 -8.04
N CYS A 238 -0.89 4.17 -7.19
CA CYS A 238 -0.14 5.20 -6.47
C CYS A 238 -1.02 6.36 -5.95
N THR A 239 -2.14 6.03 -5.31
CA THR A 239 -3.13 7.03 -4.85
C THR A 239 -3.10 7.24 -3.33
N SER A 240 -3.52 8.43 -2.89
CA SER A 240 -3.48 8.87 -1.49
C SER A 240 -4.79 8.60 -0.75
N TYR A 241 -4.67 8.28 0.54
CA TYR A 241 -5.72 7.74 1.40
C TYR A 241 -6.64 8.79 2.06
N ARG A 242 -6.72 9.99 1.50
CA ARG A 242 -7.18 11.22 2.21
C ARG A 242 -8.53 11.12 2.93
N VAL A 243 -9.44 10.27 2.47
CA VAL A 243 -10.81 10.15 3.01
C VAL A 243 -11.02 8.85 3.82
N GLN A 244 -10.01 7.97 3.84
CA GLN A 244 -10.11 6.62 4.42
C GLN A 244 -8.98 6.28 5.40
N ASP A 245 -8.00 7.15 5.61
CA ASP A 245 -6.95 6.95 6.62
C ASP A 245 -7.52 6.65 8.00
N ASP A 246 -8.75 7.11 8.27
CA ASP A 246 -9.45 6.83 9.50
C ASP A 246 -10.03 5.40 9.58
N LYS A 247 -10.32 4.78 8.43
CA LYS A 247 -11.06 3.52 8.27
C LYS A 247 -10.21 2.34 7.80
N VAL A 248 -9.07 2.61 7.15
CA VAL A 248 -8.21 1.60 6.54
C VAL A 248 -6.80 1.72 7.11
N ASN A 249 -6.41 0.75 7.93
CA ASN A 249 -5.11 0.77 8.63
C ASN A 249 -3.97 0.29 7.69
N THR A 250 -3.73 0.99 6.58
CA THR A 250 -2.79 0.55 5.53
C THR A 250 -1.32 0.61 5.91
N ILE A 251 -0.92 1.33 6.95
CA ILE A 251 0.44 1.22 7.54
C ILE A 251 0.63 -0.16 8.20
N ASP A 252 -0.43 -0.68 8.82
CA ASP A 252 -0.40 -1.95 9.54
C ASP A 252 -0.72 -3.14 8.64
N GLY A 253 -1.78 -3.04 7.84
CA GLY A 253 -2.24 -4.08 6.93
C GLY A 253 -1.49 -4.08 5.58
N HIS A 254 -0.67 -3.07 5.34
CA HIS A 254 0.17 -2.96 4.14
C HIS A 254 1.44 -2.14 4.45
N PHE A 255 2.05 -1.52 3.44
CA PHE A 255 3.32 -0.80 3.50
C PHE A 255 3.17 0.70 3.22
N ALA A 256 2.00 1.27 3.54
CA ALA A 256 1.86 2.73 3.56
C ALA A 256 2.80 3.35 4.60
N ARG A 257 3.03 4.66 4.49
CA ARG A 257 3.77 5.47 5.47
C ARG A 257 3.01 6.75 5.79
N LEU A 258 3.43 7.47 6.82
CA LEU A 258 2.93 8.82 7.08
C LEU A 258 3.29 9.76 5.93
N LEU A 259 2.43 10.76 5.70
CA LEU A 259 2.68 11.81 4.70
C LEU A 259 3.92 12.63 5.07
N GLU A 260 4.10 12.90 6.37
CA GLU A 260 5.23 13.62 6.91
C GLU A 260 6.53 12.83 6.70
N GLN A 261 7.58 13.50 6.21
CA GLN A 261 8.88 12.85 5.94
C GLN A 261 9.95 13.16 6.98
N SER A 262 9.78 14.24 7.76
CA SER A 262 10.69 14.65 8.83
C SER A 262 10.05 14.47 10.19
N ALA A 263 10.87 14.39 11.24
CA ALA A 263 10.35 14.35 12.60
C ALA A 263 9.59 15.64 12.95
N PHE A 264 8.48 15.50 13.65
CA PHE A 264 7.61 16.62 14.04
C PHE A 264 7.07 16.44 15.45
N ALA A 265 6.69 17.55 16.09
CA ALA A 265 6.19 17.57 17.45
C ALA A 265 4.67 17.71 17.45
N LEU A 266 4.00 16.78 18.14
CA LEU A 266 2.57 16.83 18.35
C LEU A 266 2.26 17.39 19.73
N GLN A 267 1.28 18.28 19.78
CA GLN A 267 0.75 18.87 21.01
C GLN A 267 -0.70 18.42 21.21
N ILE A 268 -1.17 18.41 22.46
CA ILE A 268 -2.59 18.23 22.76
C ILE A 268 -3.25 19.60 22.85
N GLY A 269 -4.27 19.81 22.02
CA GLY A 269 -5.15 20.99 22.06
C GLY A 269 -6.06 20.99 23.28
N THR A 270 -6.66 22.14 23.58
CA THR A 270 -7.60 22.31 24.70
C THR A 270 -8.88 21.49 24.56
N ASP A 271 -9.22 21.10 23.34
CA ASP A 271 -10.33 20.21 22.97
C ASP A 271 -9.96 18.71 23.02
N GLY A 272 -8.70 18.39 23.35
CA GLY A 272 -8.17 17.03 23.33
C GLY A 272 -7.70 16.56 21.95
N GLY A 273 -7.76 17.41 20.91
CA GLY A 273 -7.26 17.13 19.57
C GLY A 273 -5.73 17.13 19.48
N LEU A 274 -5.19 16.55 18.41
CA LEU A 274 -3.76 16.68 18.09
C LEU A 274 -3.52 17.94 17.29
N LEU A 275 -2.47 18.66 17.67
CA LEU A 275 -1.98 19.83 16.96
C LEU A 275 -0.54 19.60 16.52
N GLU A 276 -0.23 19.95 15.27
CA GLU A 276 1.14 20.17 14.80
C GLU A 276 1.37 21.67 14.77
N GLY A 277 2.18 22.19 15.70
CA GLY A 277 2.21 23.62 15.96
C GLY A 277 0.86 24.11 16.48
N ASN A 278 0.16 24.92 15.68
CA ASN A 278 -1.18 25.44 16.01
C ASN A 278 -2.30 24.83 15.15
N ASP A 279 -1.97 23.98 14.19
CA ASP A 279 -2.95 23.45 13.24
C ASP A 279 -3.45 22.08 13.66
N PRO A 280 -4.76 21.78 13.50
CA PRO A 280 -5.29 20.44 13.71
C PRO A 280 -4.57 19.41 12.85
N TRP A 281 -3.96 18.44 13.52
CA TRP A 281 -3.26 17.36 12.85
C TRP A 281 -4.15 16.12 12.75
N THR A 282 -4.20 15.56 11.55
CA THR A 282 -4.83 14.26 11.29
C THR A 282 -3.79 13.33 10.69
N CYS A 283 -3.81 12.07 11.16
CA CYS A 283 -2.94 11.03 10.66
C CYS A 283 -3.27 10.75 9.19
N ARG A 284 -2.36 11.13 8.29
CA ARG A 284 -2.49 10.91 6.85
C ARG A 284 -1.46 9.90 6.39
N CYS A 285 -1.90 8.85 5.69
CA CYS A 285 -1.03 7.86 5.11
C CYS A 285 -0.91 8.08 3.61
N VAL A 286 0.23 7.67 3.05
CA VAL A 286 0.50 7.69 1.61
C VAL A 286 1.26 6.44 1.19
N MET A 287 1.06 6.01 -0.05
CA MET A 287 1.99 5.11 -0.70
C MET A 287 3.19 5.93 -1.22
N PRO A 288 4.43 5.46 -1.02
CA PRO A 288 5.57 6.12 -1.64
C PRO A 288 5.51 5.97 -3.16
N SER A 289 6.08 6.92 -3.88
CA SER A 289 6.35 6.79 -5.31
C SER A 289 7.42 5.72 -5.57
N PRO A 290 7.52 5.18 -6.81
CA PRO A 290 8.62 4.28 -7.19
C PRO A 290 10.01 4.84 -6.88
N LYS A 291 10.19 6.17 -7.00
CA LYS A 291 11.47 6.83 -6.69
C LYS A 291 11.85 6.79 -5.21
N GLU A 292 10.86 6.75 -4.33
CA GLU A 292 11.06 6.80 -2.89
C GLU A 292 11.22 5.41 -2.27
N ASP A 293 10.72 4.37 -2.94
CA ASP A 293 10.78 2.99 -2.43
C ASP A 293 10.73 1.96 -3.56
N ILE A 294 11.87 1.76 -4.23
CA ILE A 294 11.94 0.96 -5.45
C ILE A 294 11.55 -0.50 -5.22
N LEU A 295 12.11 -1.14 -4.19
CA LEU A 295 11.83 -2.56 -3.95
C LEU A 295 10.35 -2.80 -3.63
N LEU A 296 9.66 -1.90 -2.92
CA LEU A 296 8.22 -2.05 -2.71
C LEU A 296 7.48 -2.19 -4.05
N HIS A 297 7.77 -1.31 -5.00
CA HIS A 297 7.12 -1.34 -6.30
C HIS A 297 7.55 -2.55 -7.13
N LEU A 298 8.84 -2.86 -7.19
CA LEU A 298 9.35 -4.01 -7.96
C LEU A 298 8.86 -5.36 -7.43
N THR A 299 8.53 -5.48 -6.13
CA THR A 299 8.10 -6.76 -5.54
C THR A 299 6.58 -6.86 -5.38
N MET A 300 5.90 -5.78 -4.98
CA MET A 300 4.50 -5.86 -4.52
C MET A 300 3.46 -5.51 -5.59
N THR A 301 3.87 -5.01 -6.77
CA THR A 301 2.96 -4.68 -7.89
C THR A 301 2.76 -5.83 -8.88
N GLY A 302 3.29 -7.02 -8.57
CA GLY A 302 3.13 -8.22 -9.39
C GLY A 302 4.36 -8.57 -10.21
N GLY A 303 4.35 -9.78 -10.76
CA GLY A 303 5.45 -10.32 -11.53
C GLY A 303 5.21 -11.78 -11.92
N PRO A 304 6.16 -12.41 -12.62
CA PRO A 304 6.02 -13.80 -13.08
C PRO A 304 5.87 -14.82 -11.93
N PHE A 305 6.39 -14.48 -10.74
CA PHE A 305 6.39 -15.35 -9.56
C PHE A 305 5.47 -14.87 -8.43
N PHE A 306 4.77 -13.76 -8.62
CA PHE A 306 3.90 -13.20 -7.59
C PHE A 306 2.70 -12.48 -8.21
N ARG A 307 1.50 -12.85 -7.75
CA ARG A 307 0.26 -12.15 -8.10
C ARG A 307 -0.24 -11.36 -6.89
N PRO A 308 -0.54 -10.05 -7.04
CA PRO A 308 -1.00 -9.23 -5.92
C PRO A 308 -2.33 -9.67 -5.32
N PHE A 309 -3.16 -10.38 -6.10
CA PHE A 309 -4.51 -10.79 -5.70
C PHE A 309 -4.79 -12.27 -6.03
N ASP A 310 -5.60 -12.90 -5.19
CA ASP A 310 -6.06 -14.29 -5.41
C ASP A 310 -7.18 -14.38 -6.47
N GLN A 311 -7.90 -13.28 -6.72
CA GLN A 311 -9.00 -13.18 -7.70
C GLN A 311 -8.71 -12.11 -8.77
N PRO A 312 -9.39 -12.13 -9.94
CA PRO A 312 -9.35 -11.03 -10.91
C PRO A 312 -9.57 -9.66 -10.26
N LEU A 313 -8.83 -8.66 -10.72
CA LEU A 313 -8.89 -7.30 -10.20
C LEU A 313 -10.32 -6.75 -10.19
N CYS A 314 -11.12 -7.00 -11.22
CA CYS A 314 -12.52 -6.55 -11.26
C CYS A 314 -13.35 -7.09 -10.07
N ARG A 315 -13.14 -8.34 -9.63
CA ARG A 315 -13.80 -8.92 -8.46
C ARG A 315 -13.26 -8.36 -7.14
N VAL A 316 -11.97 -8.09 -7.08
CA VAL A 316 -11.35 -7.42 -5.93
C VAL A 316 -11.96 -6.03 -5.74
N LEU A 317 -12.10 -5.23 -6.80
CA LEU A 317 -12.73 -3.91 -6.73
C LEU A 317 -14.22 -3.94 -6.35
N LEU A 318 -14.91 -5.06 -6.56
CA LEU A 318 -16.31 -5.24 -6.13
C LEU A 318 -16.41 -5.56 -4.63
N THR A 319 -15.36 -6.11 -4.03
CA THR A 319 -15.36 -6.62 -2.65
C THR A 319 -14.68 -5.69 -1.66
N ILE A 320 -13.84 -4.76 -2.13
CA ILE A 320 -13.16 -3.78 -1.27
C ILE A 320 -14.17 -2.83 -0.63
N GLN A 321 -14.11 -2.76 0.70
CA GLN A 321 -14.87 -1.85 1.56
C GLN A 321 -13.89 -1.13 2.49
N PRO A 322 -14.01 0.19 2.75
CA PRO A 322 -15.00 1.13 2.22
C PRO A 322 -14.70 1.57 0.78
N SER A 323 -15.66 2.28 0.16
CA SER A 323 -15.62 2.76 -1.22
C SER A 323 -14.36 3.57 -1.55
N PHE A 324 -13.51 3.04 -2.41
CA PHE A 324 -12.24 3.62 -2.84
C PHE A 324 -12.41 4.93 -3.62
N HIS A 325 -11.49 5.89 -3.46
CA HIS A 325 -11.45 7.10 -4.29
C HIS A 325 -10.57 6.87 -5.52
N TYR A 326 -11.17 6.97 -6.69
CA TYR A 326 -10.52 6.70 -7.98
C TYR A 326 -9.90 7.95 -8.64
N ASP A 327 -9.75 9.02 -7.85
CA ASP A 327 -9.28 10.32 -8.30
C ASP A 327 -7.97 10.18 -9.10
N ASN A 328 -7.99 10.77 -10.30
CA ASN A 328 -6.81 10.92 -11.13
C ASN A 328 -6.06 12.17 -10.64
N THR A 329 -4.76 12.08 -10.35
CA THR A 329 -3.96 13.25 -9.94
C THR A 329 -3.99 14.39 -10.98
N GLY A 330 -4.35 14.10 -12.23
CA GLY A 330 -4.57 15.07 -13.30
C GLY A 330 -5.92 15.80 -13.31
N GLN A 331 -6.94 15.38 -12.53
CA GLN A 331 -8.29 15.99 -12.58
C GLN A 331 -9.14 15.76 -11.31
N ARG A 332 -10.24 16.54 -11.17
CA ARG A 332 -11.25 16.32 -10.13
C ARG A 332 -12.19 15.17 -10.50
N SER A 333 -12.75 14.54 -9.47
CA SER A 333 -13.63 13.38 -9.56
C SER A 333 -14.82 13.55 -10.53
N ASN A 334 -15.04 12.56 -11.42
CA ASN A 334 -16.18 12.46 -12.33
C ASN A 334 -16.74 11.03 -12.43
N ASP A 335 -17.93 10.89 -13.03
CA ASP A 335 -18.52 9.58 -13.39
C ASP A 335 -17.58 8.84 -14.37
N GLY A 336 -17.37 7.53 -14.16
CA GLY A 336 -16.51 6.69 -15.01
C GLY A 336 -15.10 6.39 -14.50
N MET A 337 -14.61 7.12 -13.48
CA MET A 337 -13.25 6.93 -12.97
C MET A 337 -12.98 5.55 -12.38
N ARG A 338 -14.02 4.82 -11.96
CA ARG A 338 -13.87 3.44 -11.47
C ARG A 338 -13.41 2.52 -12.59
N LEU A 339 -14.01 2.61 -13.77
CA LEU A 339 -13.62 1.81 -14.93
C LEU A 339 -12.22 2.19 -15.40
N GLU A 340 -11.91 3.49 -15.47
CA GLU A 340 -10.56 3.96 -15.80
C GLU A 340 -9.49 3.45 -14.83
N ALA A 341 -9.75 3.54 -13.53
CA ALA A 341 -8.81 3.07 -12.51
C ALA A 341 -8.65 1.54 -12.57
N LEU A 342 -9.75 0.80 -12.76
CA LEU A 342 -9.71 -0.65 -13.00
C LEU A 342 -8.84 -0.98 -14.22
N THR A 343 -9.08 -0.32 -15.35
CA THR A 343 -8.34 -0.54 -16.60
C THR A 343 -6.87 -0.19 -16.43
N ALA A 344 -6.55 0.95 -15.85
CA ALA A 344 -5.17 1.37 -15.63
C ALA A 344 -4.40 0.38 -14.74
N ALA A 345 -4.99 -0.04 -13.61
CA ALA A 345 -4.38 -1.04 -12.73
C ALA A 345 -4.27 -2.42 -13.39
N ALA A 346 -5.26 -2.83 -14.19
CA ALA A 346 -5.21 -4.09 -14.94
C ALA A 346 -4.10 -4.08 -16.01
N ILE A 347 -3.88 -2.94 -16.70
CA ILE A 347 -2.78 -2.76 -17.65
C ILE A 347 -1.43 -2.91 -16.95
N VAL A 348 -1.25 -2.29 -15.77
CA VAL A 348 -0.02 -2.43 -14.97
C VAL A 348 0.21 -3.90 -14.62
N LEU A 349 -0.78 -4.58 -14.03
CA LEU A 349 -0.67 -6.00 -13.66
C LEU A 349 -0.33 -6.89 -14.86
N ALA A 350 -1.02 -6.71 -15.97
CA ALA A 350 -0.80 -7.49 -17.19
C ALA A 350 0.60 -7.26 -17.76
N SER A 351 1.11 -6.03 -17.69
CA SER A 351 2.46 -5.69 -18.15
C SER A 351 3.57 -6.37 -17.33
N HIS A 352 3.28 -6.74 -16.09
CA HIS A 352 4.25 -7.37 -15.18
C HIS A 352 4.35 -8.89 -15.35
N ALA A 353 3.44 -9.51 -16.10
CA ALA A 353 3.37 -10.97 -16.23
C ALA A 353 4.66 -11.60 -16.81
N GLY A 354 5.37 -10.87 -17.68
CA GLY A 354 6.66 -11.28 -18.24
C GLY A 354 7.89 -10.90 -17.40
N GLY A 355 7.69 -10.17 -16.30
CA GLY A 355 8.77 -9.67 -15.45
C GLY A 355 9.48 -8.45 -16.04
N PHE A 356 10.65 -8.14 -15.49
CA PHE A 356 11.38 -6.89 -15.80
C PHE A 356 11.90 -6.78 -17.25
N GLY A 357 11.88 -7.86 -18.02
CA GLY A 357 12.20 -7.86 -19.46
C GLY A 357 11.04 -7.39 -20.35
N GLY A 358 9.86 -7.14 -19.76
CA GLY A 358 8.61 -6.89 -20.49
C GLY A 358 7.87 -8.17 -20.86
N VAL A 359 6.70 -8.02 -21.47
CA VAL A 359 5.80 -9.12 -21.81
C VAL A 359 5.38 -9.05 -23.27
N ALA A 360 5.35 -10.19 -23.96
CA ALA A 360 4.85 -10.25 -25.33
C ALA A 360 3.36 -9.91 -25.37
N PHE A 361 2.93 -9.17 -26.39
CA PHE A 361 1.56 -8.66 -26.49
C PHE A 361 0.46 -9.73 -26.34
N PRO A 362 0.55 -10.94 -26.93
CA PRO A 362 -0.48 -11.96 -26.74
C PRO A 362 -0.67 -12.36 -25.27
N THR A 363 0.44 -12.52 -24.53
CA THR A 363 0.42 -12.83 -23.09
C THR A 363 -0.13 -11.65 -22.29
N PHE A 364 0.31 -10.42 -22.60
CA PHE A 364 -0.22 -9.20 -22.00
C PHE A 364 -1.74 -9.12 -22.14
N LEU A 365 -2.25 -9.35 -23.35
CA LEU A 365 -3.68 -9.28 -23.64
C LEU A 365 -4.47 -10.34 -22.86
N CYS A 366 -3.94 -11.55 -22.72
CA CYS A 366 -4.57 -12.59 -21.90
C CYS A 366 -4.72 -12.16 -20.44
N GLU A 367 -3.64 -11.68 -19.85
CA GLU A 367 -3.63 -11.28 -18.44
C GLU A 367 -4.51 -10.03 -18.24
N LEU A 368 -4.51 -9.08 -19.18
CA LEU A 368 -5.41 -7.92 -19.15
C LEU A 368 -6.88 -8.35 -19.16
N LEU A 369 -7.27 -9.22 -20.08
CA LEU A 369 -8.66 -9.69 -20.20
C LEU A 369 -9.09 -10.50 -18.96
N PHE A 370 -8.17 -11.27 -18.39
CA PHE A 370 -8.41 -11.98 -17.14
C PHE A 370 -8.63 -11.02 -15.97
N GLU A 371 -7.78 -10.02 -15.79
CA GLU A 371 -7.92 -9.04 -14.69
C GLU A 371 -9.17 -8.17 -14.82
N LEU A 372 -9.62 -7.89 -16.05
CA LEU A 372 -10.90 -7.23 -16.34
C LEU A 372 -12.12 -8.16 -16.17
N GLY A 373 -11.92 -9.47 -15.99
CA GLY A 373 -13.00 -10.45 -15.84
C GLY A 373 -13.69 -10.85 -17.14
N VAL A 374 -13.05 -10.61 -18.29
CA VAL A 374 -13.56 -11.00 -19.60
C VAL A 374 -13.35 -12.50 -19.84
N CYS A 375 -12.24 -13.07 -19.38
CA CYS A 375 -11.98 -14.50 -19.57
C CYS A 375 -11.45 -15.17 -18.31
N GLU A 376 -11.64 -16.48 -18.21
CA GLU A 376 -10.95 -17.29 -17.20
C GLU A 376 -9.47 -17.43 -17.57
N ARG A 377 -8.62 -17.54 -16.53
CA ARG A 377 -7.17 -17.64 -16.72
C ARG A 377 -6.82 -18.92 -17.49
N GLY A 378 -5.93 -18.81 -18.46
CA GLY A 378 -5.43 -19.96 -19.24
C GLY A 378 -6.32 -20.40 -20.41
N VAL A 379 -7.64 -20.18 -20.35
CA VAL A 379 -8.58 -20.56 -21.43
C VAL A 379 -8.35 -19.75 -22.71
N MET A 380 -7.97 -18.48 -22.56
CA MET A 380 -7.83 -17.54 -23.67
C MET A 380 -6.53 -17.73 -24.48
N MET A 381 -5.45 -18.17 -23.82
CA MET A 381 -4.11 -18.22 -24.43
C MET A 381 -4.07 -19.18 -25.63
N GLU A 382 -4.71 -20.33 -25.52
CA GLU A 382 -4.78 -21.30 -26.62
C GLU A 382 -5.56 -20.76 -27.83
N ARG A 383 -6.69 -20.07 -27.60
CA ARG A 383 -7.48 -19.48 -28.70
C ARG A 383 -6.74 -18.32 -29.37
N LEU A 384 -6.07 -17.48 -28.59
CA LEU A 384 -5.32 -16.32 -29.08
C LEU A 384 -4.09 -16.72 -29.89
N LEU A 385 -3.37 -17.76 -29.46
CA LEU A 385 -2.21 -18.28 -30.17
C LEU A 385 -2.59 -19.00 -31.47
N GLN A 386 -3.80 -19.54 -31.57
CA GLN A 386 -4.33 -20.13 -32.81
C GLN A 386 -4.83 -19.08 -33.82
N ASP A 387 -5.02 -17.83 -33.39
CA ASP A 387 -5.36 -16.73 -34.27
C ASP A 387 -4.10 -16.15 -34.93
N ASN A 388 -3.91 -16.48 -36.21
CA ASN A 388 -2.80 -16.00 -37.02
C ASN A 388 -2.69 -14.47 -37.10
N SER A 389 -3.76 -13.71 -36.82
CA SER A 389 -3.71 -12.25 -36.77
C SER A 389 -2.97 -11.74 -35.53
N ILE A 390 -3.10 -12.44 -34.40
CA ILE A 390 -2.55 -12.07 -33.09
C ILE A 390 -1.11 -12.56 -32.94
N ALA A 391 -0.80 -13.74 -33.49
CA ALA A 391 0.56 -14.28 -33.53
C ALA A 391 1.57 -13.32 -34.19
N ARG A 392 1.12 -12.48 -35.13
CA ARG A 392 1.96 -11.46 -35.78
C ARG A 392 2.41 -10.35 -34.84
N TRP A 393 1.69 -10.13 -33.74
CA TRP A 393 2.02 -9.16 -32.70
C TRP A 393 2.90 -9.75 -31.59
N ALA A 394 3.34 -11.01 -31.70
CA ALA A 394 4.23 -11.63 -30.72
C ALA A 394 5.60 -10.92 -30.60
N THR A 395 6.01 -10.19 -31.64
CA THR A 395 7.22 -9.35 -31.63
C THR A 395 7.05 -8.06 -30.84
N LEU A 396 5.80 -7.66 -30.56
CA LEU A 396 5.51 -6.48 -29.78
C LEU A 396 5.63 -6.79 -28.29
N VAL A 397 6.54 -6.10 -27.62
CA VAL A 397 6.78 -6.25 -26.19
C VAL A 397 6.22 -5.03 -25.46
N VAL A 398 5.30 -5.28 -24.52
CA VAL A 398 4.83 -4.27 -23.58
C VAL A 398 5.84 -4.21 -22.44
N PRO A 399 6.39 -3.02 -22.10
CA PRO A 399 7.36 -2.89 -21.02
C PRO A 399 6.71 -3.11 -19.65
N PHE A 400 7.51 -3.33 -18.61
CA PHE A 400 7.07 -3.37 -17.22
C PHE A 400 6.67 -1.94 -16.79
N LEU A 401 5.37 -1.68 -16.63
CA LEU A 401 4.84 -0.32 -16.49
C LEU A 401 4.87 0.19 -15.04
N SER A 402 5.17 1.48 -14.87
CA SER A 402 4.99 2.15 -13.58
C SER A 402 3.50 2.20 -13.19
N PRO A 403 3.19 2.39 -11.90
CA PRO A 403 1.88 2.85 -11.49
C PRO A 403 1.43 4.09 -12.28
N PRO A 404 0.12 4.28 -12.51
CA PRO A 404 -0.38 5.41 -13.28
C PRO A 404 0.08 6.76 -12.71
N ASN A 405 0.50 7.66 -13.59
CA ASN A 405 0.99 9.01 -13.29
C ASN A 405 2.30 9.07 -12.48
N GLU A 406 2.90 7.93 -12.19
CA GLU A 406 4.24 7.83 -11.63
C GLU A 406 5.26 7.52 -12.72
N LYS A 407 6.54 7.73 -12.40
CA LYS A 407 7.65 7.38 -13.28
C LYS A 407 8.68 6.53 -12.57
N TRP A 408 9.23 5.56 -13.28
CA TRP A 408 10.46 4.92 -12.84
C TRP A 408 11.62 5.94 -12.82
N PRO A 409 12.57 5.83 -11.86
CA PRO A 409 13.76 6.66 -11.86
C PRO A 409 14.54 6.55 -13.18
N GLU A 410 15.03 7.66 -13.70
CA GLU A 410 15.77 7.69 -14.98
C GLU A 410 16.98 6.74 -14.98
N TRP A 411 17.71 6.69 -13.87
CA TRP A 411 18.85 5.78 -13.73
C TRP A 411 18.43 4.30 -13.82
N LEU A 412 17.23 3.96 -13.34
CA LEU A 412 16.72 2.59 -13.40
C LEU A 412 16.30 2.24 -14.82
N ASN A 413 15.61 3.16 -15.52
CA ASN A 413 15.26 2.99 -16.94
C ASN A 413 16.49 2.87 -17.85
N ASN A 414 17.59 3.57 -17.52
CA ASN A 414 18.84 3.45 -18.26
C ASN A 414 19.51 2.09 -18.09
N CYS A 415 19.29 1.41 -16.95
CA CYS A 415 19.82 0.08 -16.68
C CYS A 415 18.89 -1.05 -17.13
N LEU A 416 17.57 -0.84 -17.02
CA LEU A 416 16.53 -1.80 -17.38
C LEU A 416 15.70 -1.21 -18.53
N THR A 417 16.09 -1.58 -19.75
CA THR A 417 15.56 -1.00 -20.99
C THR A 417 14.08 -1.32 -21.25
N SER A 418 13.53 -2.33 -20.56
CA SER A 418 12.15 -2.77 -20.71
C SER A 418 11.20 -2.21 -19.65
N LEU A 419 11.57 -1.10 -18.99
CA LEU A 419 10.66 -0.35 -18.13
C LEU A 419 9.91 0.72 -18.92
N GLY A 420 8.65 0.96 -18.55
CA GLY A 420 7.79 1.96 -19.18
C GLY A 420 6.94 2.69 -18.17
N ASN A 421 6.28 3.77 -18.59
CA ASN A 421 5.41 4.55 -17.70
C ASN A 421 3.98 4.57 -18.24
N LEU A 422 3.01 4.45 -17.34
CA LEU A 422 1.59 4.61 -17.65
C LEU A 422 1.11 5.98 -17.18
N LEU A 423 0.46 6.71 -18.08
CA LEU A 423 -0.17 8.00 -17.78
C LEU A 423 -1.69 7.83 -17.86
N ARG A 424 -2.41 8.34 -16.85
CA ARG A 424 -3.84 8.65 -16.94
C ARG A 424 -3.97 10.13 -17.30
N THR A 425 -4.51 10.38 -18.48
CA THR A 425 -4.64 11.71 -19.09
C THR A 425 -5.87 12.43 -18.54
N ARG A 426 -6.03 13.71 -18.91
CA ARG A 426 -7.19 14.50 -18.49
C ARG A 426 -8.37 14.22 -19.42
N ASN A 427 -9.59 14.38 -18.94
CA ASN A 427 -10.79 14.23 -19.76
C ASN A 427 -10.81 15.13 -21.00
N GLU A 428 -10.17 16.31 -20.92
CA GLU A 428 -10.05 17.24 -22.05
C GLU A 428 -9.27 16.64 -23.23
N ASP A 429 -8.36 15.70 -22.95
CA ASP A 429 -7.53 15.02 -23.93
C ASP A 429 -8.31 13.96 -24.72
N ARG A 430 -9.50 13.55 -24.23
CA ARG A 430 -10.37 12.49 -24.79
C ARG A 430 -9.68 11.13 -25.00
N ILE A 431 -8.52 10.97 -24.40
CA ILE A 431 -7.78 9.73 -24.23
C ILE A 431 -7.74 9.58 -22.71
N ASP A 432 -8.02 8.39 -22.18
CA ASP A 432 -8.13 8.20 -20.73
C ASP A 432 -6.82 7.64 -20.15
N PHE A 433 -6.04 6.92 -20.96
CA PHE A 433 -4.70 6.48 -20.59
C PHE A 433 -3.78 6.33 -21.81
N GLN A 434 -2.48 6.46 -21.56
CA GLN A 434 -1.44 6.25 -22.57
C GLN A 434 -0.10 5.78 -21.99
N THR A 435 0.63 5.04 -22.81
CA THR A 435 2.05 4.67 -22.67
C THR A 435 2.77 5.06 -23.97
N ASN A 436 4.03 4.67 -24.12
CA ASN A 436 4.77 4.79 -25.38
C ASN A 436 4.27 3.86 -26.50
N LEU A 437 3.37 2.92 -26.19
CA LEU A 437 2.92 1.87 -27.12
C LEU A 437 1.39 1.75 -27.20
N ILE A 438 0.73 1.93 -26.06
CA ILE A 438 -0.69 1.68 -25.86
C ILE A 438 -1.35 3.01 -25.51
N SER A 439 -2.46 3.34 -26.16
CA SER A 439 -3.39 4.36 -25.69
C SER A 439 -4.77 3.75 -25.51
N GLY A 440 -5.69 4.45 -24.88
CA GLY A 440 -7.05 3.97 -24.82
C GLY A 440 -8.06 4.90 -24.19
N GLU A 441 -9.31 4.47 -24.32
CA GLU A 441 -10.49 5.15 -23.83
C GLU A 441 -11.40 4.18 -23.06
N CYS A 442 -11.87 4.60 -21.91
CA CYS A 442 -12.87 3.94 -21.08
C CYS A 442 -14.23 4.61 -21.29
N LYS A 443 -15.26 3.81 -21.56
CA LYS A 443 -16.63 4.27 -21.76
C LYS A 443 -17.56 3.56 -20.78
N ASP A 444 -17.72 4.17 -19.62
CA ASP A 444 -18.61 3.71 -18.54
C ASP A 444 -20.05 4.20 -18.76
N TYR A 445 -20.59 3.99 -19.96
CA TYR A 445 -21.96 4.40 -20.27
C TYR A 445 -22.95 3.40 -19.70
N SER A 446 -24.07 3.91 -19.16
CA SER A 446 -25.19 3.07 -18.68
C SER A 446 -25.94 2.39 -19.83
N ASN A 447 -25.82 2.91 -21.04
CA ASN A 447 -26.42 2.39 -22.26
C ASN A 447 -25.34 1.84 -23.18
N ASP A 448 -25.73 0.92 -24.07
CA ASP A 448 -24.84 0.32 -25.06
C ASP A 448 -24.16 1.38 -25.95
N LEU A 449 -22.84 1.21 -26.13
CA LEU A 449 -22.00 2.17 -26.85
C LEU A 449 -22.37 2.29 -28.34
N ASP A 450 -22.79 3.48 -28.79
CA ASP A 450 -23.19 3.73 -30.19
C ASP A 450 -22.01 3.68 -31.17
N ILE A 451 -22.25 3.13 -32.37
CA ILE A 451 -21.26 3.07 -33.46
C ILE A 451 -20.66 4.43 -33.81
N ARG A 452 -21.44 5.52 -33.71
CA ARG A 452 -20.98 6.90 -33.92
C ARG A 452 -19.89 7.30 -32.93
N VAL A 453 -19.97 6.81 -31.68
CA VAL A 453 -18.96 7.08 -30.65
C VAL A 453 -17.66 6.36 -31.01
N ILE A 454 -17.73 5.10 -31.43
CA ILE A 454 -16.56 4.36 -31.94
C ILE A 454 -15.97 5.04 -33.17
N LYS A 455 -16.79 5.45 -34.16
CA LYS A 455 -16.30 6.20 -35.33
C LYS A 455 -15.49 7.42 -34.89
N SER A 456 -16.01 8.17 -33.92
CA SER A 456 -15.32 9.33 -33.35
C SER A 456 -14.01 8.96 -32.66
N ILE A 457 -13.96 7.87 -31.88
CA ILE A 457 -12.74 7.36 -31.23
C ILE A 457 -11.66 7.05 -32.27
N LEU A 458 -12.02 6.32 -33.34
CA LEU A 458 -11.06 5.93 -34.36
C LEU A 458 -10.40 7.13 -35.07
N THR A 459 -11.10 8.27 -35.18
CA THR A 459 -10.54 9.49 -35.80
C THR A 459 -9.48 10.20 -34.96
N ARG A 460 -9.35 9.87 -33.67
CA ARG A 460 -8.42 10.55 -32.73
C ARG A 460 -7.38 9.64 -32.10
N ILE A 461 -7.19 8.43 -32.65
CA ILE A 461 -6.13 7.53 -32.19
C ILE A 461 -4.76 8.21 -32.39
N PRO A 462 -3.93 8.36 -31.33
CA PRO A 462 -2.60 8.95 -31.44
C PRO A 462 -1.76 8.27 -32.52
N ALA A 463 -0.96 9.04 -33.25
CA ALA A 463 -0.15 8.53 -34.36
C ALA A 463 0.95 7.56 -33.90
N ASP A 464 1.49 7.79 -32.72
CA ASP A 464 2.51 7.00 -32.02
C ASP A 464 1.95 5.76 -31.31
N SER A 465 0.62 5.65 -31.17
CA SER A 465 -0.02 4.48 -30.59
C SER A 465 0.02 3.29 -31.55
N ALA A 466 0.68 2.21 -31.12
CA ALA A 466 0.66 0.93 -31.83
C ALA A 466 -0.64 0.17 -31.56
N ILE A 467 -1.13 0.23 -30.31
CA ILE A 467 -2.37 -0.41 -29.86
C ILE A 467 -3.27 0.66 -29.25
N HIS A 468 -4.54 0.69 -29.66
CA HIS A 468 -5.54 1.53 -29.01
C HIS A 468 -6.63 0.65 -28.40
N LEU A 469 -6.81 0.74 -27.08
CA LEU A 469 -7.77 -0.05 -26.32
C LEU A 469 -9.05 0.75 -26.07
N ILE A 470 -10.20 0.16 -26.39
CA ILE A 470 -11.51 0.73 -26.06
C ILE A 470 -12.17 -0.20 -25.04
N VAL A 471 -12.38 0.28 -23.83
CA VAL A 471 -12.97 -0.51 -22.73
C VAL A 471 -14.37 0.01 -22.42
N THR A 472 -15.37 -0.87 -22.47
CA THR A 472 -16.79 -0.54 -22.25
C THR A 472 -17.48 -1.66 -21.48
N ASN A 473 -18.58 -1.34 -20.79
CA ASN A 473 -19.41 -2.34 -20.10
C ASN A 473 -20.20 -3.20 -21.09
N THR A 474 -20.85 -2.57 -22.08
CA THR A 474 -21.66 -3.23 -23.11
C THR A 474 -21.47 -2.59 -24.49
N LEU A 475 -21.65 -3.40 -25.52
CA LEU A 475 -21.67 -2.99 -26.93
C LEU A 475 -23.07 -3.25 -27.50
N GLN A 476 -23.51 -2.40 -28.44
CA GLN A 476 -24.80 -2.60 -29.11
C GLN A 476 -24.83 -3.91 -29.92
N ASN A 477 -25.98 -4.57 -30.01
CA ASN A 477 -26.11 -5.81 -30.79
C ASN A 477 -25.69 -5.66 -32.27
N GLN A 478 -25.77 -4.44 -32.82
CA GLN A 478 -25.38 -4.14 -34.21
C GLN A 478 -23.88 -4.33 -34.52
N TYR A 479 -23.00 -4.39 -33.52
CA TYR A 479 -21.59 -4.76 -33.76
C TYR A 479 -21.43 -6.24 -34.10
N PHE A 480 -22.43 -7.05 -33.76
CA PHE A 480 -22.41 -8.50 -33.91
C PHE A 480 -23.23 -8.99 -35.12
N THR A 481 -23.79 -8.07 -35.90
CA THR A 481 -24.42 -8.37 -37.18
C THR A 481 -23.41 -8.07 -38.31
N ALA A 482 -23.36 -8.93 -39.34
CA ALA A 482 -22.31 -8.88 -40.36
C ALA A 482 -22.39 -7.61 -41.25
N GLU A 483 -23.59 -7.11 -41.53
CA GLU A 483 -23.75 -5.98 -42.45
C GLU A 483 -23.21 -4.63 -41.95
N PRO A 484 -23.46 -4.19 -40.69
CA PRO A 484 -22.99 -2.88 -40.22
C PRO A 484 -21.47 -2.80 -40.04
N TRP A 485 -20.83 -3.87 -39.55
CA TRP A 485 -19.37 -3.89 -39.36
C TRP A 485 -18.62 -3.91 -40.68
N GLU A 486 -19.05 -4.75 -41.64
CA GLU A 486 -18.38 -4.79 -42.94
C GLU A 486 -18.55 -3.48 -43.69
N ALA A 487 -19.75 -2.87 -43.67
CA ALA A 487 -19.99 -1.56 -44.27
C ALA A 487 -19.14 -0.47 -43.61
N PHE A 488 -19.03 -0.48 -42.28
CA PHE A 488 -18.17 0.44 -41.54
C PHE A 488 -16.69 0.27 -41.88
N ALA A 489 -16.18 -0.97 -41.92
CA ALA A 489 -14.80 -1.24 -42.32
C ALA A 489 -14.53 -0.77 -43.76
N ARG A 490 -15.54 -0.86 -44.65
CA ARG A 490 -15.54 -0.38 -46.05
C ARG A 490 -15.42 1.14 -46.09
N GLU A 491 -16.26 1.85 -45.35
CA GLU A 491 -16.31 3.32 -45.26
C GLU A 491 -15.02 3.94 -44.70
N GLN A 492 -14.37 3.26 -43.76
CA GLN A 492 -13.16 3.76 -43.09
C GLN A 492 -11.85 3.29 -43.76
N GLY A 493 -11.93 2.62 -44.91
CA GLY A 493 -10.74 2.09 -45.60
C GLY A 493 -10.03 0.96 -44.84
N LEU A 494 -10.67 0.38 -43.82
CA LEU A 494 -10.14 -0.73 -43.03
C LEU A 494 -10.13 -2.06 -43.82
N GLN A 495 -10.78 -2.11 -44.98
CA GLN A 495 -10.86 -3.32 -45.82
C GLN A 495 -9.56 -3.68 -46.56
N ASN A 496 -8.62 -2.73 -46.71
CA ASN A 496 -7.37 -2.99 -47.44
C ASN A 496 -6.22 -3.54 -46.55
N TYR A 497 -6.45 -3.73 -45.24
CA TYR A 497 -5.41 -4.17 -44.31
C TYR A 497 -5.18 -5.69 -44.24
N SER A 498 -5.86 -6.48 -45.09
CA SER A 498 -5.67 -7.94 -45.16
C SER A 498 -4.70 -8.40 -46.24
N LYS A 499 -4.27 -7.54 -47.19
CA LYS A 499 -3.54 -8.05 -48.37
C LYS A 499 -2.30 -7.32 -48.92
N GLN A 500 -1.92 -6.09 -48.54
CA GLN A 500 -0.67 -5.51 -49.09
C GLN A 500 0.13 -4.64 -48.11
N ASN A 501 1.38 -5.05 -47.91
CA ASN A 501 2.56 -4.30 -47.47
C ASN A 501 2.44 -3.42 -46.21
N GLY A 502 2.91 -3.96 -45.09
CA GLY A 502 3.99 -3.33 -44.32
C GLY A 502 3.68 -2.00 -43.64
N GLN A 503 2.61 -1.92 -42.86
CA GLN A 503 2.40 -1.08 -41.65
C GLN A 503 0.89 -1.12 -41.38
N HIS A 504 0.45 -1.89 -40.38
CA HIS A 504 -0.96 -2.30 -40.26
C HIS A 504 -1.53 -2.06 -38.85
N ARG A 505 -2.67 -1.37 -38.78
CA ARG A 505 -3.58 -1.32 -37.62
C ARG A 505 -4.74 -2.29 -37.92
N GLN A 506 -5.02 -3.25 -37.03
CA GLN A 506 -6.12 -4.22 -37.14
C GLN A 506 -6.98 -4.19 -35.87
N ALA A 507 -8.29 -4.45 -36.02
CA ALA A 507 -9.22 -4.58 -34.91
C ALA A 507 -9.49 -6.07 -34.63
N THR A 508 -9.25 -6.52 -33.39
CA THR A 508 -9.47 -7.90 -32.93
C THR A 508 -10.36 -7.88 -31.69
N GLN A 509 -11.37 -8.76 -31.63
CA GLN A 509 -12.42 -8.75 -30.59
C GLN A 509 -12.32 -9.95 -29.64
N PHE A 510 -12.59 -9.72 -28.35
CA PHE A 510 -12.66 -10.75 -27.31
C PHE A 510 -13.96 -10.64 -26.52
N ASN A 511 -14.74 -11.72 -26.48
CA ASN A 511 -16.00 -11.79 -25.75
C ASN A 511 -15.84 -12.65 -24.48
N GLY A 512 -16.27 -12.09 -23.36
CA GLY A 512 -16.50 -12.76 -22.10
C GLY A 512 -17.97 -12.74 -21.74
N ALA A 513 -18.54 -13.87 -21.31
CA ALA A 513 -19.86 -13.84 -20.70
C ALA A 513 -19.74 -13.12 -19.34
N PRO A 514 -20.57 -12.10 -19.06
CA PRO A 514 -20.53 -11.41 -17.78
C PRO A 514 -20.88 -12.41 -16.68
N LEU A 515 -20.00 -12.56 -15.69
CA LEU A 515 -20.38 -13.05 -14.38
C LEU A 515 -21.27 -11.97 -13.77
N GLY A 516 -22.58 -12.20 -13.86
CA GLY A 516 -23.69 -11.29 -13.49
C GLY A 516 -23.31 -10.06 -12.68
N ILE A 517 -23.38 -8.91 -13.32
CA ILE A 517 -23.49 -7.61 -12.64
C ILE A 517 -24.92 -7.56 -12.09
N GLY A 518 -25.12 -8.12 -10.90
CA GLY A 518 -26.35 -7.97 -10.14
C GLY A 518 -26.42 -6.55 -9.62
N GLY A 519 -27.31 -5.74 -10.20
CA GLY A 519 -27.66 -4.45 -9.64
C GLY A 519 -28.43 -4.61 -8.33
N SER A 520 -27.94 -3.94 -7.29
CA SER A 520 -28.71 -3.45 -6.14
C SER A 520 -27.92 -2.35 -5.44
#